data_AF-A0A256XVM2-F1
#
_entry.id   AF-A0A256XVM2-F1
#
_cell.length_a   1.000
_cell.length_b   1.000
_cell.length_c   1.000
_cell.angle_alpha   90.00
_cell.angle_beta   90.00
_cell.angle_gamma   90.00
#
_symmetry.space_group_name_H-M   'P 1'
#
loop_
_entity.id
_entity.type
_entity.pdbx_description
1 polymer ?
#
loop_
_entity_poly.entity_id
_entity_poly.type
_entity_poly.pdbx_seq_one_letter_code
_entity_poly.pdbx_strand_id
1 'polypeptide(L)'
;MIIEGFGLVFIGYASFLVEVGDERIMLDPVFSDRFWWEDHYEYRVTPLRISPESLLCPKAVFITHDHGDHFDLEAVLRISGWCGDVPIYSTKPVIE
;
A
#
# COMPACT_ATOMS: atom_id res chain seq x y z
N MET A 1 11.20 22.01 5.27
CA MET A 1 12.12 21.13 6.00
C MET A 1 12.57 20.06 5.03
N ILE A 2 13.87 19.87 4.84
CA ILE A 2 14.42 18.78 4.02
C ILE A 2 14.84 17.70 5.02
N ILE A 3 14.33 16.48 4.85
CA ILE A 3 14.75 15.32 5.65
C ILE A 3 15.81 14.60 4.82
N GLU A 4 17.03 14.50 5.35
CA GLU A 4 18.10 13.75 4.69
C GLU A 4 17.72 12.28 4.56
N GLY A 5 18.06 11.67 3.41
CA GLY A 5 17.73 10.28 3.12
C GLY A 5 16.24 10.01 2.89
N PHE A 6 15.41 11.04 2.71
CA PHE A 6 14.00 10.89 2.35
C PHE A 6 13.83 10.50 0.88
N GLY A 7 13.11 9.41 0.63
CA GLY A 7 12.70 8.92 -0.67
C GLY A 7 11.19 8.69 -0.72
N LEU A 8 10.60 8.89 -1.90
CA LEU A 8 9.20 8.58 -2.17
C LEU A 8 9.12 7.81 -3.47
N VAL A 9 8.64 6.56 -3.40
CA VAL A 9 8.48 5.69 -4.56
C VAL A 9 7.00 5.55 -4.86
N PHE A 10 6.58 6.01 -6.04
CA PHE A 10 5.22 5.86 -6.53
C PHE A 10 5.05 4.50 -7.22
N ILE A 11 4.18 3.65 -6.66
CA ILE A 11 3.92 2.29 -7.18
C ILE A 11 2.72 2.31 -8.12
N GLY A 12 1.67 3.07 -7.77
CA GLY A 12 0.45 3.23 -8.55
C GLY A 12 -0.74 3.55 -7.64
N TYR A 13 -1.78 4.19 -8.19
CA TYR A 13 -2.95 4.62 -7.42
C TYR A 13 -2.59 5.55 -6.24
N ALA A 14 -2.91 5.18 -5.01
CA ALA A 14 -2.51 5.86 -3.79
C ALA A 14 -1.26 5.22 -3.14
N SER A 15 -0.66 4.21 -3.78
CA SER A 15 0.40 3.41 -3.20
C SER A 15 1.77 4.07 -3.30
N PHE A 16 2.33 4.37 -2.13
CA PHE A 16 3.67 4.92 -1.98
C PHE A 16 4.50 4.11 -1.00
N LEU A 17 5.75 3.84 -1.35
CA LEU A 17 6.77 3.46 -0.38
C LEU A 17 7.51 4.74 0.03
N VAL A 18 7.46 5.08 1.31
CA VAL A 18 8.21 6.18 1.89
C VAL A 18 9.47 5.59 2.51
N GLU A 19 10.61 6.20 2.21
CA GLU A 19 11.92 5.75 2.67
C GLU A 19 12.59 6.88 3.46
N VAL A 20 13.20 6.56 4.60
CA VAL A 20 14.03 7.50 5.38
C VAL A 20 15.26 6.74 5.88
N GLY A 21 16.41 6.95 5.22
CA GLY A 21 17.59 6.13 5.45
C GLY A 21 17.31 4.67 5.08
N ASP A 22 17.49 3.74 6.02
CA ASP A 22 17.21 2.31 5.82
C ASP A 22 15.77 1.90 6.19
N GLU A 23 14.99 2.83 6.75
CA GLU A 23 13.62 2.59 7.21
C GLU A 23 12.60 2.87 6.11
N ARG A 24 11.51 2.09 6.11
CA ARG A 24 10.47 2.12 5.07
C ARG A 24 9.09 1.99 5.67
N ILE A 25 8.13 2.74 5.14
CA ILE A 25 6.71 2.53 5.40
C ILE A 25 5.94 2.46 4.08
N MET A 26 4.91 1.63 4.04
CA MET A 26 3.99 1.53 2.90
C MET A 26 2.73 2.35 3.22
N LEU A 27 2.34 3.23 2.30
CA LEU A 27 1.11 4.02 2.38
C LEU A 27 0.12 3.52 1.33
N ASP A 28 -1.12 3.28 1.74
CA ASP A 28 -2.28 2.94 0.90
C ASP A 28 -1.95 1.93 -0.21
N PRO A 29 -1.47 0.71 0.14
CA PRO A 29 -1.16 -0.30 -0.86
C PRO A 29 -2.43 -0.75 -1.56
N VAL A 30 -2.47 -0.61 -2.89
CA VAL A 30 -3.57 -0.98 -3.79
C VAL A 30 -2.94 -1.67 -4.99
N PHE A 31 -2.96 -2.99 -4.98
CA PHE A 31 -2.34 -3.84 -6.00
C PHE A 31 -3.35 -4.61 -6.83
N SER A 32 -4.59 -4.67 -6.38
CA SER A 32 -5.73 -5.21 -7.12
C SER A 32 -6.00 -4.37 -8.37
N ASP A 33 -6.58 -5.02 -9.39
CA ASP A 33 -6.95 -4.36 -10.64
C ASP A 33 -8.32 -3.65 -10.57
N ARG A 34 -9.05 -3.82 -9.46
CA ARG A 34 -10.37 -3.23 -9.26
C ARG A 34 -10.66 -2.99 -7.78
N PHE A 35 -11.61 -2.11 -7.50
CA PHE A 35 -12.19 -1.88 -6.18
C PHE A 35 -13.70 -1.60 -6.30
N TRP A 36 -14.44 -1.74 -5.20
CA TRP A 36 -15.87 -1.45 -5.17
C TRP A 36 -16.12 0.02 -4.81
N TRP A 37 -16.94 0.70 -5.60
CA TRP A 37 -17.31 2.11 -5.42
C TRP A 37 -18.70 2.36 -6.02
N GLU A 38 -19.56 3.13 -5.33
CA GLU A 38 -20.89 3.53 -5.83
C GLU A 38 -21.66 2.42 -6.57
N ASP A 39 -21.82 1.26 -5.90
CA ASP A 39 -22.56 0.09 -6.41
C ASP A 39 -22.02 -0.57 -7.69
N HIS A 40 -20.75 -0.32 -8.04
CA HIS A 40 -20.07 -0.99 -9.14
C HIS A 40 -18.58 -1.23 -8.86
N TYR A 41 -17.92 -1.94 -9.78
CA TYR A 41 -16.46 -2.09 -9.75
C TYR A 41 -15.82 -1.01 -10.62
N GLU A 42 -14.91 -0.27 -10.02
CA GLU A 42 -13.96 0.59 -10.72
C GLU A 42 -12.71 -0.21 -11.06
N TYR A 43 -12.11 0.06 -12.21
CA TYR A 43 -10.97 -0.69 -12.73
C TYR A 43 -9.75 0.20 -12.91
N ARG A 44 -8.59 -0.35 -12.57
CA ARG A 44 -7.29 0.27 -12.79
C ARG A 44 -7.09 0.54 -14.29
N VAL A 45 -6.88 1.80 -14.66
CA VAL A 45 -6.57 2.21 -16.04
C VAL A 45 -5.07 2.36 -16.32
N THR A 46 -4.24 2.41 -15.28
CA THR A 46 -2.77 2.50 -15.39
C THR A 46 -2.11 1.34 -14.64
N PRO A 47 -1.17 0.61 -15.25
CA PRO A 47 -0.50 -0.51 -14.59
C PRO A 47 0.29 -0.04 -13.37
N LEU A 48 0.58 -0.98 -12.46
CA LEU A 48 1.59 -0.76 -11.42
C LEU A 48 2.93 -0.45 -12.09
N ARG A 49 3.63 0.58 -11.61
CA ARG A 49 4.95 1.00 -12.12
C ARG A 49 6.06 0.06 -11.68
N ILE A 50 5.84 -0.65 -10.57
CA ILE A 50 6.80 -1.52 -9.90
C ILE A 50 6.05 -2.77 -9.45
N SER A 51 6.67 -3.94 -9.57
CA SER A 51 6.13 -5.17 -8.99
C SER A 51 6.17 -5.06 -7.47
N PRO A 52 5.04 -5.19 -6.74
CA PRO A 52 5.04 -5.08 -5.28
C PRO A 52 6.04 -6.01 -4.59
N GLU A 53 6.20 -7.23 -5.08
CA GLU A 53 7.12 -8.24 -4.56
C GLU A 53 8.61 -7.91 -4.77
N SER A 54 8.91 -6.95 -5.65
CA SER A 54 10.28 -6.46 -5.84
C SER A 54 10.68 -5.38 -4.82
N LEU A 55 9.71 -4.87 -4.05
CA LEU A 55 9.95 -3.87 -3.04
C LEU A 55 10.57 -4.50 -1.78
N LEU A 56 11.46 -3.75 -1.14
CA LEU A 56 11.97 -4.13 0.18
C LEU A 56 10.86 -3.97 1.23
N CYS A 57 10.92 -4.83 2.24
CA CYS A 57 9.86 -4.92 3.23
C CYS A 57 9.69 -3.62 4.03
N PRO A 58 8.46 -3.08 4.09
CA PRO A 58 8.16 -1.96 4.97
C PRO A 58 8.11 -2.43 6.42
N LYS A 59 8.45 -1.53 7.34
CA LYS A 59 8.33 -1.75 8.78
C LYS A 59 6.88 -1.62 9.26
N ALA A 60 6.05 -0.92 8.50
CA ALA A 60 4.62 -0.76 8.77
C ALA A 60 3.86 -0.44 7.49
N VAL A 61 2.59 -0.81 7.47
CA VAL A 61 1.61 -0.39 6.47
C VAL A 61 0.65 0.60 7.11
N PHE A 62 0.39 1.72 6.45
CA PHE A 62 -0.62 2.69 6.82
C PHE A 62 -1.70 2.76 5.75
N ILE A 63 -2.95 2.71 6.19
CA ILE A 63 -4.12 2.92 5.35
C ILE A 63 -4.85 4.16 5.87
N THR A 64 -4.96 5.18 5.02
CA THR A 64 -5.46 6.51 5.38
C THR A 64 -6.96 6.51 5.71
N HIS A 65 -7.75 5.76 4.94
CA HIS A 65 -9.19 5.59 5.14
C HIS A 65 -9.70 4.31 4.45
N ASP A 66 -10.99 4.00 4.58
CA ASP A 66 -11.56 2.68 4.31
C ASP A 66 -12.20 2.48 2.93
N HIS A 67 -12.12 3.48 2.06
CA HIS A 67 -12.54 3.36 0.67
C HIS A 67 -11.67 2.33 -0.07
N GLY A 68 -12.26 1.58 -1.01
CA GLY A 68 -11.58 0.46 -1.68
C GLY A 68 -10.39 0.89 -2.54
N ASP A 69 -10.29 2.18 -2.81
CA ASP A 69 -9.21 2.81 -3.58
C ASP A 69 -8.03 3.24 -2.68
N HIS A 70 -8.13 3.06 -1.37
CA HIS A 70 -7.03 3.18 -0.42
C HIS A 70 -6.85 1.93 0.45
N PHE A 71 -7.93 1.16 0.64
CA PHE A 71 -8.00 -0.05 1.44
C PHE A 71 -8.19 -1.28 0.55
N ASP A 72 -7.08 -1.84 0.08
CA ASP A 72 -7.05 -3.11 -0.64
C ASP A 72 -6.56 -4.23 0.30
N LEU A 73 -7.52 -5.04 0.79
CA LEU A 73 -7.22 -6.15 1.70
C LEU A 73 -6.25 -7.16 1.08
N GLU A 74 -6.38 -7.44 -0.22
CA GLU A 74 -5.49 -8.37 -0.93
C GLU A 74 -4.06 -7.83 -0.98
N ALA A 75 -3.89 -6.52 -1.16
CA ALA A 75 -2.56 -5.91 -1.10
C ALA A 75 -1.91 -6.07 0.28
N VAL A 76 -2.69 -5.90 1.35
CA VAL A 76 -2.22 -6.09 2.73
C VAL A 76 -1.82 -7.55 2.98
N LEU A 77 -2.67 -8.51 2.61
CA LEU A 77 -2.40 -9.94 2.77
C LEU A 77 -1.16 -10.36 1.97
N ARG A 78 -1.01 -9.84 0.75
CA ARG A 78 0.17 -10.08 -0.08
C ARG A 78 1.45 -9.59 0.60
N ILE A 79 1.47 -8.36 1.13
CA ILE A 79 2.61 -7.81 1.87
C ILE A 79 2.99 -8.72 3.05
N SER A 80 2.01 -9.10 3.87
CA SER A 80 2.25 -10.01 5.00
C SER A 80 2.80 -11.36 4.54
N GLY A 81 2.39 -11.83 3.37
CA GLY A 81 2.87 -13.07 2.77
C GLY A 81 4.37 -13.08 2.45
N TRP A 82 4.95 -11.97 1.98
CA TRP A 82 6.39 -11.91 1.63
C TRP A 82 7.26 -11.18 2.66
N CYS A 83 6.68 -10.40 3.57
CA CYS A 83 7.41 -9.67 4.61
C CYS A 83 7.24 -10.21 6.03
N GLY A 84 6.35 -11.19 6.23
CA GLY A 84 5.98 -11.66 7.56
C GLY A 84 5.04 -10.68 8.27
N ASP A 85 5.03 -10.72 9.60
CA ASP A 85 4.10 -9.94 10.42
C ASP A 85 4.46 -8.45 10.45
N VAL A 86 4.08 -7.73 9.40
CA VAL A 86 4.19 -6.26 9.32
C VAL A 86 3.00 -5.62 10.05
N PRO A 87 3.23 -4.71 11.02
CA PRO A 87 2.16 -3.94 11.65
C PRO A 87 1.34 -3.14 10.62
N ILE A 88 0.01 -3.21 10.74
CA ILE A 88 -0.93 -2.48 9.90
C ILE A 88 -1.69 -1.46 10.75
N TYR A 89 -1.65 -0.21 10.32
CA TYR A 89 -2.39 0.90 10.91
C TYR A 89 -3.50 1.31 9.94
N SER A 90 -4.75 1.09 10.32
CA SER A 90 -5.93 1.36 9.47
C SER A 90 -7.11 1.84 10.31
N THR A 91 -8.11 2.42 9.65
CA THR A 91 -9.34 2.91 10.29
C THR A 91 -10.36 1.81 10.60
N LYS A 92 -10.24 0.64 9.95
CA LYS A 92 -11.04 -0.56 10.21
C LYS A 92 -10.16 -1.81 10.32
N PRO A 93 -10.56 -2.84 11.09
CA PRO A 93 -9.78 -4.06 11.25
C PRO A 93 -9.47 -4.76 9.91
N VAL A 94 -8.30 -5.40 9.84
CA VAL A 94 -7.85 -6.25 8.71
C VAL A 94 -8.10 -7.72 9.02
N ILE A 95 -9.26 -8.01 9.59
CA ILE A 95 -9.69 -9.36 10.01
C ILE A 95 -11.14 -9.51 9.56
N GLU A 96 -11.44 -10.62 8.89
CA GLU A 96 -12.83 -11.03 8.63
C GLU A 96 -13.58 -11.38 9.92
#